data_AF-A0A0G2J233-F1
#
_entry.id   AF-A0A0G2J233-F1
#
_cell.length_a   1.000
_cell.length_b   1.000
_cell.length_c   1.000
_cell.angle_alpha   90.00
_cell.angle_beta   90.00
_cell.angle_gamma   90.00
#
_symmetry.space_group_name_H-M   'P 1'
#
loop_
_entity.id
_entity.type
_entity.pdbx_description
1 polymer ?
#
loop_
_entity_poly.entity_id
_entity_poly.type
_entity_poly.pdbx_seq_one_letter_code
_entity_poly.pdbx_strand_id
1 'polypeptide(L)'
;MERMSFVPGTSALAAIENANGRIFTDRAGAIDFANEFILTCPSGPQPLLYQLFLAMLNDGDQLEINFSLRDPTTTEENDPAGELIGHTWAILKTARGSEKLLYEVGRKTEPISNTEAAKAFNGYRKLLAAFEYQAQGACAGMMVSAVAVAAVSPMDIPLPPPRQPTPTAGPIRSISRALSPSNLYFAAGVMFYFVDLSMMAPSRPEFYETPLHLSRPMQAVDALILSALVTLAIGAPPLVFAVLQANASLGTMPEMYGRVAYALAPECRPEAGKIVIVG
;
A
#
# COMPACT_ATOMS: atom_id res chain seq x y z
N MET A 1 21.66 15.43 3.84
CA MET A 1 21.77 13.99 3.55
C MET A 1 20.79 13.28 4.48
N GLU A 2 19.48 13.41 4.21
CA GLU A 2 18.47 12.69 4.96
C GLU A 2 18.54 11.24 4.49
N ARG A 3 19.10 10.36 5.33
CA ARG A 3 18.63 8.96 5.38
C ARG A 3 17.13 9.06 5.27
N MET A 4 16.50 8.40 4.28
CA MET A 4 15.04 8.36 4.06
C MET A 4 14.35 8.90 5.31
N SER A 5 13.76 10.10 5.27
CA SER A 5 13.12 10.71 6.44
C SER A 5 11.92 9.86 6.83
N PHE A 6 12.27 8.70 7.39
CA PHE A 6 11.54 7.57 7.94
C PHE A 6 11.01 7.96 9.31
N VAL A 7 10.62 9.22 9.45
CA VAL A 7 9.88 9.65 10.61
C VAL A 7 8.43 9.51 10.17
N PRO A 8 7.73 8.42 10.57
CA PRO A 8 6.28 8.47 10.51
C PRO A 8 5.88 9.79 11.16
N GLY A 9 5.17 10.63 10.41
CA GLY A 9 4.73 11.94 10.87
C GLY A 9 3.72 11.78 12.01
N THR A 10 2.89 12.80 12.25
CA THR A 10 1.76 12.72 13.18
C THR A 10 1.10 11.35 13.10
N SER A 11 0.97 10.65 14.23
CA SER A 11 0.51 9.25 14.23
C SER A 11 -0.78 9.13 13.40
N ALA A 12 -0.88 8.11 12.54
CA ALA A 12 -2.10 7.91 11.76
C ALA A 12 -3.34 7.82 12.68
N LEU A 13 -3.12 7.37 13.92
CA LEU A 13 -4.06 7.47 15.04
C LEU A 13 -4.61 8.90 15.24
N ALA A 14 -3.74 9.88 15.44
CA ALA A 14 -4.14 11.29 15.61
C ALA A 14 -4.86 11.81 14.35
N ALA A 15 -4.43 11.40 13.15
CA ALA A 15 -5.12 11.78 11.91
C ALA A 15 -6.53 11.18 11.84
N ILE A 16 -6.73 9.91 12.22
CA ILE A 16 -8.03 9.24 12.27
C ILE A 16 -8.93 9.86 13.33
N GLU A 17 -8.39 10.14 14.52
CA GLU A 17 -9.10 10.78 15.63
C GLU A 17 -9.53 12.20 15.26
N ASN A 18 -8.62 13.02 14.72
CA ASN A 18 -8.92 14.38 14.25
C ASN A 18 -9.95 14.38 13.11
N ALA A 19 -9.96 13.34 12.30
CA ALA A 19 -10.92 13.14 11.21
C ALA A 19 -12.29 12.62 11.70
N ASN A 20 -12.47 12.39 13.01
CA ASN A 20 -13.67 11.76 13.58
C ASN A 20 -14.05 10.45 12.84
N GLY A 21 -13.05 9.66 12.45
CA GLY A 21 -13.25 8.42 11.71
C GLY A 21 -13.69 8.59 10.25
N ARG A 22 -13.55 9.78 9.66
CA ARG A 22 -13.92 10.07 8.26
C ARG A 22 -12.91 10.94 7.55
N ILE A 23 -12.25 10.40 6.53
CA ILE A 23 -11.27 11.12 5.71
C ILE A 23 -11.88 11.41 4.35
N PHE A 24 -11.72 12.65 3.88
CA PHE A 24 -12.30 13.11 2.63
C PHE A 24 -11.21 13.50 1.63
N THR A 25 -11.45 13.22 0.36
CA THR A 25 -10.63 13.69 -0.76
C THR A 25 -11.53 14.05 -1.92
N ASP A 26 -11.27 15.20 -2.53
CA ASP A 26 -12.00 15.67 -3.72
C ASP A 26 -11.10 15.56 -4.96
N ARG A 27 -11.55 16.16 -6.06
CA ARG A 27 -10.78 16.18 -7.31
C ARG A 27 -9.39 16.82 -7.15
N ALA A 28 -9.28 17.93 -6.41
CA ALA A 28 -8.00 18.63 -6.25
C ALA A 28 -7.02 17.75 -5.47
N GLY A 29 -7.48 17.16 -4.35
CA GLY A 29 -6.66 16.21 -3.60
C GLY A 29 -6.27 14.99 -4.42
N ALA A 30 -7.16 14.44 -5.26
CA ALA A 30 -6.81 13.32 -6.13
C ALA A 30 -5.71 13.67 -7.15
N ILE A 31 -5.69 14.90 -7.68
CA ILE A 31 -4.63 15.39 -8.57
C ILE A 31 -3.31 15.52 -7.80
N ASP A 32 -3.34 16.05 -6.57
CA ASP A 32 -2.15 16.15 -5.72
C ASP A 32 -1.54 14.76 -5.45
N PHE A 33 -2.37 13.77 -5.13
CA PHE A 33 -1.94 12.37 -4.99
C PHE A 33 -1.37 11.80 -6.30
N ALA A 34 -1.96 12.13 -7.45
CA ALA A 34 -1.44 11.72 -8.75
C ALA A 34 -0.02 12.28 -9.00
N ASN A 35 0.16 13.57 -8.73
CA ASN A 35 1.45 14.26 -8.87
C ASN A 35 2.51 13.62 -7.96
N GLU A 36 2.14 13.30 -6.73
CA GLU A 36 3.08 12.85 -5.70
C GLU A 36 3.40 11.34 -5.74
N PHE A 37 2.43 10.49 -6.05
CA PHE A 37 2.62 9.04 -5.95
C PHE A 37 2.67 8.34 -7.29
N ILE A 38 2.10 8.93 -8.35
CA ILE A 38 2.03 8.32 -9.67
C ILE A 38 3.10 8.90 -10.61
N LEU A 39 3.26 10.22 -10.63
CA LEU A 39 4.25 10.89 -11.49
C LEU A 39 5.67 10.75 -10.92
N THR A 40 5.84 10.89 -9.60
CA THR A 40 7.13 10.76 -8.91
C THR A 40 7.37 9.38 -8.30
N CYS A 41 6.75 8.34 -8.86
CA CYS A 41 6.96 6.96 -8.44
C CYS A 41 8.46 6.58 -8.58
N PRO A 42 9.12 6.04 -7.52
CA PRO A 42 10.55 5.75 -7.53
C PRO A 42 11.01 4.77 -8.61
N SER A 43 10.13 3.86 -9.02
CA SER A 43 10.37 2.89 -10.10
C SER A 43 10.13 3.45 -11.51
N GLY A 44 9.70 4.71 -11.61
CA GLY A 44 9.36 5.41 -12.85
C GLY A 44 7.91 5.89 -12.89
N PRO A 45 7.63 7.03 -13.53
CA PRO A 45 6.27 7.54 -13.69
C PRO A 45 5.31 6.50 -14.29
N GLN A 46 4.02 6.59 -13.97
CA GLN A 46 2.95 5.76 -14.53
C GLN A 46 1.99 6.60 -15.40
N PRO A 47 2.31 6.92 -16.67
CA PRO A 47 1.58 7.92 -17.44
C PRO A 47 0.11 7.56 -17.71
N LEU A 48 -0.18 6.28 -17.97
CA LEU A 48 -1.54 5.83 -18.22
C LEU A 48 -2.41 5.96 -16.96
N LEU A 49 -1.88 5.52 -15.81
CA LEU A 49 -2.56 5.67 -14.52
C LEU A 49 -2.76 7.15 -14.15
N TYR A 50 -1.75 7.98 -14.41
CA TYR A 50 -1.82 9.42 -14.17
C TYR A 50 -2.94 10.08 -15.00
N GLN A 51 -3.03 9.76 -16.30
CA GLN A 51 -4.11 10.28 -17.15
C GLN A 51 -5.51 9.88 -16.64
N LEU A 52 -5.66 8.66 -16.15
CA LEU A 52 -6.91 8.18 -15.56
C LEU A 52 -7.25 8.96 -14.28
N PHE A 53 -6.26 9.23 -13.43
CA PHE A 53 -6.46 10.01 -12.21
C PHE A 53 -6.96 11.43 -12.49
N LEU A 54 -6.45 12.08 -13.54
CA LEU A 54 -6.87 13.43 -13.92
C LEU A 54 -8.35 13.50 -14.37
N ALA A 55 -8.91 12.38 -14.82
CA ALA A 55 -10.24 12.31 -15.42
C ALA A 55 -11.29 11.58 -14.56
N MET A 56 -10.90 10.87 -13.49
CA MET A 56 -11.79 9.94 -12.79
C MET A 56 -12.82 10.59 -11.85
N LEU A 57 -12.54 11.78 -11.30
CA LEU A 57 -13.45 12.53 -10.44
C LEU A 57 -14.00 13.76 -11.17
N ASN A 58 -15.32 13.95 -11.12
CA ASN A 58 -15.96 15.16 -11.59
C ASN A 58 -15.96 16.24 -10.50
N ASP A 59 -16.25 17.47 -10.90
CA ASP A 59 -16.39 18.57 -9.95
C ASP A 59 -17.60 18.29 -9.03
N GLY A 60 -17.36 18.31 -7.72
CA GLY A 60 -18.34 17.99 -6.69
C GLY A 60 -18.44 16.50 -6.31
N ASP A 61 -17.69 15.61 -6.98
CA ASP A 61 -17.51 14.24 -6.48
C ASP A 61 -16.60 14.25 -5.24
N GLN A 62 -16.92 13.40 -4.26
CA GLN A 62 -16.17 13.27 -3.02
C GLN A 62 -15.86 11.80 -2.74
N LEU A 63 -14.60 11.52 -2.47
CA LEU A 63 -14.15 10.25 -1.92
C LEU A 63 -14.18 10.34 -0.39
N GLU A 64 -14.82 9.37 0.26
CA GLU A 64 -14.90 9.26 1.71
C GLU A 64 -14.36 7.90 2.17
N ILE A 65 -13.44 7.93 3.13
CA ILE A 65 -12.92 6.74 3.81
C ILE A 65 -13.44 6.76 5.25
N ASN A 66 -14.10 5.67 5.62
CA ASN A 66 -14.73 5.49 6.92
C ASN A 66 -14.01 4.42 7.73
N PHE A 67 -14.03 4.60 9.05
CA PHE A 67 -13.46 3.65 10.01
C PHE A 67 -14.49 3.27 11.06
N SER A 68 -14.56 1.97 11.37
CA SER A 68 -15.29 1.44 12.52
C SER A 68 -14.41 0.44 13.25
N LEU A 69 -14.33 0.54 14.57
CA LEU A 69 -13.58 -0.37 15.44
C LEU A 69 -14.36 -0.58 16.73
N ARG A 70 -14.44 -1.83 17.18
CA ARG A 70 -15.05 -2.20 18.46
C ARG A 70 -14.43 -3.44 19.06
N ASP A 71 -14.64 -3.59 20.37
CA ASP A 71 -14.29 -4.82 21.08
C ASP A 71 -15.12 -6.03 20.57
N PRO A 72 -14.50 -7.22 20.52
CA PRO A 72 -15.23 -8.47 20.31
C PRO A 72 -16.25 -8.70 21.43
N THR A 73 -17.43 -9.16 21.06
CA THR A 73 -18.48 -9.61 21.99
C THR A 73 -18.34 -11.10 22.28
N THR A 74 -19.04 -11.60 23.32
CA THR A 74 -18.98 -13.02 23.74
C THR A 74 -19.47 -14.02 22.69
N THR A 75 -20.14 -13.56 21.62
CA THR A 75 -20.67 -14.41 20.54
C THR A 75 -19.75 -14.52 19.34
N GLU A 76 -18.63 -13.81 19.36
CA GLU A 76 -17.71 -13.72 18.21
C GLU A 76 -16.48 -14.57 18.45
N GLU A 77 -15.92 -15.12 17.37
CA GLU A 77 -14.71 -15.93 17.45
C GLU A 77 -13.56 -15.07 17.99
N ASN A 78 -12.94 -15.54 19.07
CA ASN A 78 -11.80 -14.85 19.67
C ASN A 78 -10.60 -14.92 18.74
N ASP A 79 -9.95 -13.76 18.54
CA ASP A 79 -8.69 -13.73 17.81
C ASP A 79 -7.56 -14.13 18.76
N PRO A 80 -6.72 -15.12 18.40
CA PRO A 80 -5.58 -15.47 19.25
C PRO A 80 -4.58 -14.32 19.39
N ALA A 81 -4.53 -13.39 18.42
CA ALA A 81 -3.68 -12.22 18.47
C ALA A 81 -4.35 -11.00 19.14
N GLY A 82 -5.60 -11.12 19.59
CA GLY A 82 -6.35 -10.05 20.22
C GLY A 82 -6.83 -8.95 19.26
N GLU A 83 -6.86 -9.21 17.95
CA GLU A 83 -7.33 -8.23 16.97
C GLU A 83 -8.80 -7.83 17.23
N LEU A 84 -9.05 -6.52 17.31
CA LEU A 84 -10.39 -5.95 17.45
C LEU A 84 -11.22 -6.15 16.17
N ILE A 85 -12.54 -6.05 16.30
CA ILE A 85 -13.45 -6.15 15.16
C ILE A 85 -13.62 -4.76 14.57
N GLY A 86 -13.22 -4.60 13.31
CA GLY A 86 -13.34 -3.33 12.62
C GLY A 86 -13.35 -3.45 11.11
N HIS A 87 -13.91 -2.42 10.48
CA HIS A 87 -13.96 -2.25 9.03
C HIS A 87 -13.42 -0.87 8.65
N THR A 88 -12.54 -0.82 7.67
CA THR A 88 -12.22 0.39 6.90
C THR A 88 -12.86 0.22 5.53
N TRP A 89 -13.59 1.23 5.06
CA TRP A 89 -14.19 1.18 3.72
C TRP A 89 -14.16 2.53 3.04
N ALA A 90 -14.05 2.50 1.71
CA ALA A 90 -14.03 3.69 0.87
C ALA A 90 -15.30 3.76 0.04
N ILE A 91 -15.93 4.94 0.00
CA ILE A 91 -17.14 5.23 -0.77
C ILE A 91 -16.87 6.43 -1.66
N LEU A 92 -17.25 6.32 -2.93
CA LEU A 92 -17.41 7.47 -3.81
C LEU A 92 -18.83 8.03 -3.65
N LYS A 93 -18.93 9.30 -3.29
CA LYS A 93 -20.17 10.09 -3.32
C LYS A 93 -20.13 10.99 -4.53
N THR A 94 -21.06 10.80 -5.46
CA THR A 94 -21.13 11.65 -6.64
C THR A 94 -21.83 12.96 -6.32
N ALA A 95 -21.53 14.02 -7.09
CA ALA A 95 -22.24 15.30 -6.98
C ALA A 95 -23.78 15.16 -7.16
N ARG A 96 -24.23 14.05 -7.79
CA ARG A 96 -25.65 13.73 -8.02
C ARG A 96 -26.29 12.98 -6.85
N GLY A 97 -25.56 12.76 -5.76
CA GLY A 97 -26.04 12.10 -4.55
C GLY A 97 -26.03 10.57 -4.60
N SER A 98 -25.37 9.95 -5.58
CA SER A 98 -25.21 8.49 -5.60
C SER A 98 -23.96 8.06 -4.84
N GLU A 99 -24.04 6.94 -4.13
CA GLU A 99 -22.93 6.36 -3.38
C GLU A 99 -22.49 5.04 -4.00
N LYS A 100 -21.18 4.81 -4.06
CA LYS A 100 -20.58 3.56 -4.55
C LYS A 100 -19.47 3.10 -3.62
N LEU A 101 -19.60 1.90 -3.07
CA LEU A 101 -18.51 1.24 -2.34
C LEU A 101 -17.37 0.92 -3.31
N LEU A 102 -16.15 1.30 -2.94
CA LEU A 102 -14.93 1.05 -3.71
C LEU A 102 -14.14 -0.15 -3.15
N TYR A 103 -13.95 -0.20 -1.83
CA TYR A 103 -13.36 -1.33 -1.13
C TYR A 103 -13.83 -1.39 0.32
N GLU A 104 -13.64 -2.56 0.92
CA GLU A 104 -13.81 -2.79 2.35
C GLU A 104 -12.73 -3.77 2.84
N VAL A 105 -12.16 -3.49 4.01
CA VAL A 105 -11.18 -4.34 4.68
C VAL A 105 -11.44 -4.36 6.19
N GLY A 106 -11.29 -5.53 6.79
CA GLY A 106 -11.44 -5.70 8.23
C GLY A 106 -10.79 -6.97 8.73
N ARG A 107 -11.04 -7.31 9.99
CA ARG A 107 -10.49 -8.51 10.63
C ARG A 107 -10.83 -9.82 9.89
N LYS A 108 -11.98 -9.88 9.22
CA LYS A 108 -12.41 -11.06 8.44
C LYS A 108 -11.83 -11.10 7.02
N THR A 109 -11.12 -10.05 6.59
CA THR A 109 -10.44 -10.07 5.30
C THR A 109 -9.34 -11.12 5.32
N GLU A 110 -9.30 -11.92 4.24
CA GLU A 110 -8.27 -12.93 4.06
C GLU A 110 -6.88 -12.26 4.06
N PRO A 111 -5.90 -12.83 4.77
CA PRO A 111 -4.55 -12.28 4.78
C PRO A 111 -3.88 -12.53 3.43
N ILE A 112 -2.89 -11.71 3.06
CA ILE A 112 -2.19 -11.86 1.78
C ILE A 112 -1.59 -13.27 1.63
N SER A 113 -1.61 -13.81 0.42
CA SER A 113 -1.02 -15.10 0.10
C SER A 113 0.51 -15.09 0.17
N ASN A 114 1.12 -16.27 0.18
CA ASN A 114 2.58 -16.39 0.11
C ASN A 114 3.15 -15.79 -1.19
N THR A 115 2.39 -15.86 -2.29
CA THR A 115 2.76 -15.24 -3.57
C THR A 115 2.80 -13.73 -3.45
N GLU A 116 1.77 -13.12 -2.86
CA GLU A 116 1.69 -11.67 -2.66
C GLU A 116 2.74 -11.17 -1.69
N ALA A 117 3.05 -11.94 -0.63
CA ALA A 117 4.12 -11.58 0.29
C ALA A 117 5.51 -11.67 -0.33
N ALA A 118 5.78 -12.70 -1.15
CA ALA A 118 7.02 -12.76 -1.93
C ALA A 118 7.12 -11.60 -2.93
N LYS A 119 5.99 -11.24 -3.57
CA LYS A 119 5.88 -10.08 -4.46
C LYS A 119 6.22 -8.78 -3.70
N ALA A 120 5.62 -8.57 -2.55
CA ALA A 120 5.88 -7.43 -1.66
C ALA A 120 7.34 -7.37 -1.20
N PHE A 121 7.93 -8.49 -0.80
CA PHE A 121 9.34 -8.58 -0.40
C PHE A 121 10.28 -8.17 -1.52
N ASN A 122 10.13 -8.77 -2.71
CA ASN A 122 10.94 -8.46 -3.88
C ASN A 122 10.76 -6.98 -4.29
N GLY A 123 9.53 -6.48 -4.24
CA GLY A 123 9.23 -5.06 -4.47
C GLY A 123 9.96 -4.14 -3.51
N TYR A 124 9.90 -4.42 -2.21
CA TYR A 124 10.60 -3.63 -1.18
C TYR A 124 12.12 -3.60 -1.42
N ARG A 125 12.73 -4.75 -1.74
CA ARG A 125 14.16 -4.83 -2.06
C ARG A 125 14.54 -4.02 -3.30
N LYS A 126 13.73 -4.08 -4.35
CA LYS A 126 13.93 -3.26 -5.56
C LYS A 126 13.84 -1.77 -5.28
N LEU A 127 12.86 -1.37 -4.47
CA LEU A 127 12.68 0.02 -4.07
C LEU A 127 13.88 0.52 -3.26
N LEU A 128 14.35 -0.26 -2.29
CA LEU A 128 15.52 0.08 -1.50
C LEU A 128 16.79 0.21 -2.35
N ALA A 129 17.01 -0.72 -3.29
CA ALA A 129 18.13 -0.65 -4.22
C ALA A 129 18.05 0.61 -5.12
N ALA A 130 16.86 0.98 -5.58
CA ALA A 130 16.66 2.21 -6.36
C ALA A 130 17.00 3.46 -5.55
N PHE A 131 16.63 3.51 -4.26
CA PHE A 131 17.01 4.60 -3.36
C PHE A 131 18.52 4.67 -3.13
N GLU A 132 19.18 3.55 -2.87
CA GLU A 132 20.64 3.49 -2.71
C GLU A 132 21.37 3.99 -3.96
N TYR A 133 20.90 3.60 -5.15
CA TYR A 133 21.46 4.04 -6.42
C TYR A 133 21.28 5.54 -6.65
N GLN A 134 20.09 6.09 -6.38
CA GLN A 134 19.83 7.53 -6.49
C GLN A 134 20.70 8.34 -5.51
N ALA A 135 20.90 7.86 -4.28
CA ALA A 135 21.76 8.51 -3.29
C ALA A 135 23.23 8.54 -3.74
N GLN A 136 23.71 7.49 -4.42
CA GLN A 136 25.06 7.45 -4.98
C GLN A 136 25.19 8.34 -6.23
N GLY A 137 24.17 8.40 -7.07
CA GLY A 137 24.12 9.27 -8.26
C GLY A 137 24.05 10.76 -7.95
N ALA A 138 23.48 11.16 -6.81
CA ALA A 138 23.43 12.55 -6.36
C ALA A 138 24.81 13.12 -5.97
N CYS A 139 25.80 12.27 -5.66
CA CYS A 139 27.20 12.67 -5.50
C CYS A 139 27.99 12.69 -6.83
N ALA A 140 27.42 12.14 -7.90
CA ALA A 140 28.00 12.12 -9.25
C ALA A 140 27.27 13.15 -10.14
N GLY A 141 27.34 14.42 -9.74
CA GLY A 141 26.92 15.53 -10.60
C GLY A 141 27.74 15.54 -11.89
N MET A 142 27.02 15.51 -13.01
CA MET A 142 27.50 15.63 -14.40
C MET A 142 28.33 14.46 -14.94
N MET A 143 27.66 13.47 -15.54
CA MET A 143 27.81 13.11 -16.96
C MET A 143 26.73 12.09 -17.33
N VAL A 144 25.90 12.42 -18.31
CA VAL A 144 24.94 11.50 -18.93
C VAL A 144 25.70 10.49 -19.77
N SER A 145 25.53 9.18 -19.51
CA SER A 145 25.50 8.18 -20.59
C SER A 145 24.89 6.88 -20.09
N ALA A 146 23.98 6.33 -20.89
CA ALA A 146 23.28 5.07 -20.70
C ALA A 146 24.24 3.87 -20.78
N VAL A 147 25.03 3.67 -19.73
CA VAL A 147 25.69 2.39 -19.49
C VAL A 147 25.16 1.90 -18.16
N ALA A 148 24.31 0.87 -18.23
CA ALA A 148 23.88 0.09 -17.09
C ALA A 148 25.14 -0.44 -16.39
N VAL A 149 25.63 0.31 -15.40
CA VAL A 149 26.47 -0.28 -14.37
C VAL A 149 25.57 -1.30 -13.72
N ALA A 150 25.92 -2.57 -13.87
CA ALA A 150 25.25 -3.69 -13.23
C ALA A 150 25.37 -3.52 -11.71
N ALA A 151 24.56 -2.64 -11.14
CA ALA A 151 24.16 -2.72 -9.75
C ALA A 151 23.56 -4.12 -9.62
N VAL A 152 24.23 -4.96 -8.83
CA VAL A 152 23.79 -6.33 -8.54
C VAL A 152 22.34 -6.22 -8.11
N SER A 153 21.43 -6.53 -9.04
CA SER A 153 20.00 -6.46 -8.74
C SER A 153 19.77 -7.43 -7.59
N PRO A 154 19.01 -7.06 -6.55
CA PRO A 154 18.71 -7.97 -5.48
C PRO A 154 18.16 -9.26 -6.09
N MET A 155 18.74 -10.41 -5.74
CA MET A 155 18.22 -11.69 -6.21
C MET A 155 16.79 -11.85 -5.67
N ASP A 156 15.83 -11.85 -6.59
CA ASP A 156 14.41 -12.03 -6.28
C ASP A 156 14.15 -13.45 -5.76
N ILE A 157 13.24 -13.57 -4.80
CA ILE A 157 12.70 -14.88 -4.43
C ILE A 157 11.78 -15.35 -5.57
N PRO A 158 11.91 -16.61 -6.04
CA PRO A 158 11.07 -17.13 -7.11
C PRO A 158 9.58 -17.02 -6.75
N LEU A 159 8.80 -16.36 -7.62
CA LEU A 159 7.35 -16.32 -7.50
C LEU A 159 6.76 -17.64 -8.06
N PRO A 160 5.72 -18.20 -7.44
CA PRO A 160 4.98 -19.29 -8.06
C PRO A 160 4.36 -18.82 -9.39
N PRO A 161 4.18 -19.73 -10.37
CA PRO A 161 3.67 -19.37 -11.69
C PRO A 161 2.30 -18.68 -11.58
N PRO A 162 2.04 -17.65 -12.40
CA PRO A 162 0.80 -16.90 -12.33
C PRO A 162 -0.38 -17.83 -12.60
N ARG A 163 -1.29 -17.94 -11.63
CA ARG A 163 -2.58 -18.58 -11.88
C ARG A 163 -3.42 -17.61 -12.70
N GLN A 164 -3.94 -18.05 -13.84
CA GLN A 164 -4.94 -17.27 -14.57
C GLN A 164 -6.09 -16.94 -13.60
N PRO A 165 -6.46 -15.66 -13.45
CA PRO A 165 -7.59 -15.31 -12.62
C PRO A 165 -8.83 -15.94 -13.25
N THR A 166 -9.45 -16.91 -12.57
CA THR A 166 -10.80 -17.36 -12.93
C THR A 166 -11.73 -16.16 -12.83
N PRO A 167 -12.45 -15.79 -13.91
CA PRO A 167 -13.38 -14.68 -13.89
C PRO A 167 -14.55 -15.08 -13.00
N THR A 168 -14.44 -14.75 -11.71
CA THR A 168 -15.56 -14.81 -10.80
C THR A 168 -16.16 -13.43 -10.76
N ALA A 169 -17.47 -13.36 -11.00
CA ALA A 169 -18.33 -12.22 -10.65
C ALA A 169 -18.44 -12.08 -9.11
N GLY A 170 -17.31 -12.20 -8.42
CA GLY A 170 -17.18 -12.06 -6.99
C GLY A 170 -17.28 -10.58 -6.60
N PRO A 171 -17.66 -10.30 -5.35
CA PRO A 171 -17.76 -8.94 -4.85
C PRO A 171 -16.41 -8.22 -5.00
N ILE A 172 -16.46 -6.89 -4.93
CA ILE A 172 -15.30 -6.00 -4.81
C ILE A 172 -14.21 -6.72 -3.99
N ARG A 173 -13.08 -7.04 -4.62
CA ARG A 173 -11.99 -7.73 -3.93
C ARG A 173 -11.57 -6.86 -2.76
N SER A 174 -11.61 -7.41 -1.55
CA SER A 174 -11.12 -6.70 -0.37
C SER A 174 -9.67 -6.31 -0.59
N ILE A 175 -9.33 -5.09 -0.19
CA ILE A 175 -7.94 -4.63 -0.17
C ILE A 175 -7.17 -5.36 0.95
N SER A 176 -5.84 -5.35 0.87
CA SER A 176 -4.97 -5.99 1.86
C SER A 176 -5.29 -5.63 3.30
N ARG A 177 -5.21 -6.63 4.20
CA ARG A 177 -5.47 -6.49 5.64
C ARG A 177 -4.50 -5.54 6.33
N ALA A 178 -3.40 -5.16 5.68
CA ALA A 178 -2.52 -4.08 6.13
C ALA A 178 -3.31 -2.79 6.50
N LEU A 179 -4.41 -2.54 5.78
CA LEU A 179 -5.28 -1.38 5.94
C LEU A 179 -6.50 -1.65 6.84
N SER A 180 -6.53 -2.78 7.58
CA SER A 180 -7.58 -3.04 8.57
C SER A 180 -7.50 -1.99 9.70
N PRO A 181 -8.64 -1.56 10.27
CA PRO A 181 -8.64 -0.58 11.35
C PRO A 181 -7.73 -0.95 12.53
N SER A 182 -7.60 -2.22 12.87
CA SER A 182 -6.71 -2.67 13.94
C SER A 182 -5.24 -2.45 13.59
N ASN A 183 -4.80 -2.77 12.37
CA ASN A 183 -3.43 -2.49 11.93
C ASN A 183 -3.15 -0.98 11.86
N LEU A 184 -4.13 -0.20 11.38
CA LEU A 184 -4.04 1.25 11.31
C LEU A 184 -3.96 1.90 12.69
N TYR A 185 -4.82 1.49 13.62
CA TYR A 185 -4.92 2.07 14.95
C TYR A 185 -3.71 1.73 15.81
N PHE A 186 -3.26 0.47 15.77
CA PHE A 186 -2.25 -0.02 16.71
C PHE A 186 -0.81 -0.02 16.18
N ALA A 187 -0.61 -0.02 14.86
CA ALA A 187 0.72 -0.21 14.28
C ALA A 187 1.10 0.78 13.18
N ALA A 188 0.21 1.70 12.76
CA ALA A 188 0.55 2.63 11.68
C ALA A 188 1.73 3.55 11.97
N GLY A 189 2.01 3.86 13.24
CA GLY A 189 3.16 4.68 13.63
C GLY A 189 4.51 3.97 13.54
N VAL A 190 4.53 2.65 13.30
CA VAL A 190 5.77 1.86 13.20
C VAL A 190 5.92 1.15 11.85
N MET A 191 4.90 1.19 11.00
CA MET A 191 4.88 0.53 9.71
C MET A 191 5.03 1.51 8.55
N PHE A 192 5.76 1.09 7.52
CA PHE A 192 5.79 1.78 6.24
C PHE A 192 4.77 1.15 5.31
N TYR A 193 3.89 1.96 4.72
CA TYR A 193 2.90 1.48 3.76
C TYR A 193 3.40 1.69 2.33
N PHE A 194 3.17 0.67 1.52
CA PHE A 194 3.46 0.68 0.10
C PHE A 194 2.21 0.24 -0.65
N VAL A 195 1.84 1.04 -1.65
CA VAL A 195 0.80 0.70 -2.61
C VAL A 195 1.52 0.23 -3.85
N ASP A 196 1.33 -1.03 -4.21
CA ASP A 196 1.68 -1.50 -5.54
C ASP A 196 0.78 -0.75 -6.53
N LEU A 197 1.36 -0.18 -7.58
CA LEU A 197 0.65 0.48 -8.68
C LEU A 197 0.66 -0.41 -9.94
N SER A 198 1.38 -1.53 -9.91
CA SER A 198 1.37 -2.55 -10.97
C SER A 198 0.13 -3.43 -10.82
N MET A 199 -0.92 -3.07 -11.53
CA MET A 199 -2.25 -3.61 -11.26
C MET A 199 -2.61 -4.80 -12.13
N MET A 200 -3.23 -5.80 -11.53
CA MET A 200 -3.94 -6.86 -12.25
C MET A 200 -5.43 -6.54 -12.24
N ALA A 201 -5.97 -6.03 -13.34
CA ALA A 201 -7.41 -5.79 -13.51
C ALA A 201 -7.94 -6.56 -14.72
N PRO A 202 -8.92 -7.48 -14.54
CA PRO A 202 -9.51 -8.22 -15.67
C PRO A 202 -10.12 -7.32 -16.75
N SER A 203 -10.61 -6.15 -16.32
CA SER A 203 -11.19 -5.12 -17.19
C SER A 203 -10.16 -4.28 -17.94
N ARG A 204 -8.88 -4.32 -17.55
CA ARG A 204 -7.80 -3.49 -18.11
C ARG A 204 -6.52 -4.28 -18.25
N PRO A 205 -6.46 -5.17 -19.26
CA PRO A 205 -5.38 -6.13 -19.37
C PRO A 205 -4.01 -5.51 -19.64
N GLU A 206 -3.97 -4.26 -20.11
CA GLU A 206 -2.76 -3.48 -20.33
C GLU A 206 -1.90 -3.28 -19.06
N PHE A 207 -2.47 -3.52 -17.86
CA PHE A 207 -1.71 -3.47 -16.61
C PHE A 207 -1.18 -4.84 -16.16
N TYR A 208 -1.60 -5.97 -16.76
CA TYR A 208 -1.24 -7.33 -16.30
C TYR A 208 0.24 -7.69 -16.37
N GLU A 209 0.99 -7.11 -17.32
CA GLU A 209 2.40 -7.42 -17.56
C GLU A 209 3.34 -6.33 -17.03
N THR A 210 2.82 -5.39 -16.24
CA THR A 210 3.64 -4.30 -15.71
C THR A 210 4.56 -4.77 -14.58
N PRO A 211 5.85 -4.38 -14.58
CA PRO A 211 6.73 -4.58 -13.43
C PRO A 211 6.14 -3.97 -12.17
N LEU A 212 6.52 -4.48 -10.99
CA LEU A 212 6.15 -3.88 -9.70
C LEU A 212 6.48 -2.39 -9.66
N HIS A 213 5.43 -1.57 -9.57
CA HIS A 213 5.54 -0.12 -9.47
C HIS A 213 5.10 0.31 -8.09
N LEU A 214 6.00 0.21 -7.11
CA LEU A 214 5.67 0.61 -5.76
C LEU A 214 5.66 2.13 -5.65
N SER A 215 4.60 2.65 -5.02
CA SER A 215 4.64 3.98 -4.46
C SER A 215 5.85 4.15 -3.54
N ARG A 216 6.27 5.39 -3.28
CA ARG A 216 7.22 5.68 -2.20
C ARG A 216 6.64 5.24 -0.84
N PRO A 217 7.49 5.00 0.19
CA PRO A 217 6.99 4.78 1.55
C PRO A 217 6.10 5.94 1.98
N MET A 218 4.94 5.63 2.58
CA MET A 218 3.96 6.63 3.00
C MET A 218 3.27 6.27 4.32
N GLN A 219 2.49 7.22 4.83
CA GLN A 219 1.64 7.00 6.00
C GLN A 219 0.42 6.17 5.63
N ALA A 220 -0.19 5.56 6.64
CA ALA A 220 -1.35 4.70 6.45
C ALA A 220 -2.55 5.42 5.82
N VAL A 221 -2.75 6.70 6.17
CA VAL A 221 -3.82 7.54 5.61
C VAL A 221 -3.63 7.76 4.11
N ASP A 222 -2.42 8.11 3.69
CA ASP A 222 -2.10 8.30 2.28
C ASP A 222 -2.32 6.99 1.50
N ALA A 223 -1.96 5.85 2.10
CA ALA A 223 -2.16 4.54 1.47
C ALA A 223 -3.65 4.23 1.27
N LEU A 224 -4.52 4.62 2.21
CA LEU A 224 -5.97 4.45 2.07
C LEU A 224 -6.56 5.30 0.95
N ILE A 225 -6.17 6.58 0.89
CA ILE A 225 -6.62 7.53 -0.14
C ILE A 225 -6.13 7.05 -1.50
N LEU A 226 -4.82 6.82 -1.64
CA LEU A 226 -4.23 6.36 -2.89
C LEU A 226 -4.88 5.06 -3.37
N SER A 227 -5.14 4.12 -2.46
CA SER A 227 -5.78 2.86 -2.82
C SER A 227 -7.20 3.04 -3.33
N ALA A 228 -7.98 3.95 -2.73
CA ALA A 228 -9.33 4.24 -3.19
C ALA A 228 -9.32 4.91 -4.56
N LEU A 229 -8.39 5.84 -4.78
CA LEU A 229 -8.18 6.50 -6.06
C LEU A 229 -7.75 5.49 -7.15
N VAL A 230 -6.80 4.59 -6.87
CA VAL A 230 -6.41 3.50 -7.79
C VAL A 230 -7.60 2.59 -8.08
N THR A 231 -8.38 2.23 -7.05
CA THR A 231 -9.59 1.42 -7.20
C THR A 231 -10.60 2.09 -8.13
N LEU A 232 -10.81 3.40 -7.97
CA LEU A 232 -11.72 4.15 -8.82
C LEU A 232 -11.21 4.22 -10.26
N ALA A 233 -9.92 4.50 -10.45
CA ALA A 233 -9.32 4.64 -11.76
C ALA A 233 -9.37 3.33 -12.56
N ILE A 234 -9.12 2.18 -11.92
CA ILE A 234 -8.89 0.89 -12.57
C ILE A 234 -10.06 -0.09 -12.41
N GLY A 235 -10.86 0.06 -11.37
CA GLY A 235 -12.01 -0.80 -11.05
C GLY A 235 -11.70 -1.97 -10.11
N ALA A 236 -10.48 -2.06 -9.57
CA ALA A 236 -10.08 -3.08 -8.60
C ALA A 236 -9.08 -2.50 -7.58
N PRO A 237 -9.15 -2.90 -6.29
CA PRO A 237 -8.20 -2.41 -5.29
C PRO A 237 -6.77 -2.92 -5.50
N PRO A 238 -5.76 -2.07 -5.22
CA PRO A 238 -4.36 -2.47 -5.33
C PRO A 238 -3.93 -3.41 -4.21
N LEU A 239 -2.82 -4.12 -4.45
CA LEU A 239 -2.07 -4.73 -3.36
C LEU A 239 -1.43 -3.62 -2.53
N VAL A 240 -1.77 -3.59 -1.24
CA VAL A 240 -1.11 -2.75 -0.26
C VAL A 240 -0.39 -3.66 0.71
N PHE A 241 0.80 -3.28 1.14
CA PHE A 241 1.45 -4.00 2.22
C PHE A 241 2.16 -3.03 3.13
N ALA A 242 2.19 -3.40 4.40
CA ALA A 242 2.95 -2.69 5.41
C ALA A 242 4.24 -3.45 5.71
N VAL A 243 5.32 -2.72 5.91
CA VAL A 243 6.61 -3.26 6.32
C VAL A 243 6.92 -2.79 7.73
N LEU A 244 7.13 -3.76 8.62
CA LEU A 244 7.69 -3.54 9.95
C LEU A 244 9.15 -4.02 9.95
N GLN A 245 10.05 -3.18 10.47
CA GLN A 245 11.49 -3.44 10.47
C GLN A 245 12.10 -3.06 11.83
N ALA A 246 13.12 -3.78 12.26
CA ALA A 246 13.88 -3.40 13.44
C ALA A 246 14.60 -2.07 13.20
N ASN A 247 14.56 -1.15 14.17
CA ASN A 247 15.21 0.16 14.06
C ASN A 247 16.70 0.06 13.68
N ALA A 248 17.39 -0.96 14.20
CA ALA A 248 18.80 -1.22 13.88
C ALA A 248 19.05 -1.62 12.41
N SER A 249 18.02 -2.01 11.68
CA SER A 249 18.08 -2.44 10.28
C SER A 249 17.45 -1.43 9.31
N LEU A 250 16.97 -0.28 9.78
CA LEU A 250 16.36 0.73 8.89
C LEU A 250 17.31 1.13 7.75
N GLY A 251 16.81 1.04 6.52
CA GLY A 251 17.57 1.36 5.32
C GLY A 251 18.63 0.32 4.92
N THR A 252 18.69 -0.83 5.60
CA THR A 252 19.57 -1.94 5.20
C THR A 252 18.81 -2.96 4.35
N MET A 253 19.49 -3.55 3.37
CA MET A 253 18.91 -4.58 2.50
C MET A 253 18.53 -5.82 3.31
N PRO A 254 17.24 -6.21 3.37
CA PRO A 254 16.83 -7.38 4.11
C PRO A 254 17.20 -8.67 3.37
N GLU A 255 17.57 -9.70 4.12
CA GLU A 255 17.94 -11.02 3.59
C GLU A 255 16.73 -11.96 3.56
N MET A 256 15.78 -11.76 4.47
CA MET A 256 14.60 -12.61 4.63
C MET A 256 13.38 -11.80 5.07
N TYR A 257 12.20 -12.43 5.00
CA TYR A 257 10.96 -11.84 5.47
C TYR A 257 10.11 -12.82 6.28
N GLY A 258 9.33 -12.27 7.20
CA GLY A 258 8.16 -12.93 7.77
C GLY A 258 6.87 -12.33 7.22
N ARG A 259 5.74 -13.00 7.46
CA ARG A 259 4.41 -12.51 7.10
C ARG A 259 3.46 -12.67 8.27
N VAL A 260 2.68 -11.64 8.56
CA VAL A 260 1.62 -11.67 9.59
C VAL A 260 0.37 -10.95 9.09
N ALA A 261 -0.79 -11.37 9.58
CA ALA A 261 -2.07 -10.70 9.29
C ALA A 261 -2.28 -9.45 10.16
N TYR A 262 -1.77 -9.49 11.40
CA TYR A 262 -1.91 -8.44 12.39
C TYR A 262 -0.55 -8.07 12.97
N ALA A 263 -0.22 -6.78 12.93
CA ALA A 263 1.11 -6.28 13.26
C ALA A 263 1.49 -6.43 14.75
N LEU A 264 0.51 -6.54 15.64
CA LEU A 264 0.74 -6.80 17.07
C LEU A 264 0.60 -8.28 17.45
N ALA A 265 0.49 -9.17 16.47
CA ALA A 265 0.45 -10.60 16.76
C ALA A 265 1.72 -11.06 17.51
N PRO A 266 1.65 -12.00 18.46
CA PRO A 266 2.79 -12.41 19.30
C PRO A 266 4.03 -12.89 18.52
N GLU A 267 3.80 -13.46 17.33
CA GLU A 267 4.81 -13.93 16.39
C GLU A 267 5.50 -12.79 15.60
N CYS A 268 4.95 -11.58 15.67
CA CYS A 268 5.51 -10.40 15.01
C CYS A 268 6.69 -9.87 15.81
N ARG A 269 7.90 -10.30 15.44
CA ARG A 269 9.15 -9.79 16.03
C ARG A 269 10.10 -9.33 14.93
N PRO A 270 10.35 -8.00 14.81
CA PRO A 270 11.36 -7.49 13.90
C PRO A 270 12.74 -7.90 14.39
N GLU A 271 13.46 -8.67 13.59
CA GLU A 271 14.81 -9.14 13.87
C GLU A 271 15.80 -8.47 12.89
N ALA A 272 17.08 -8.40 13.27
CA ALA A 272 18.08 -7.85 12.37
C ALA A 272 18.16 -8.65 11.06
N GLY A 273 18.18 -7.95 9.92
CA GLY A 273 18.23 -8.60 8.59
C GLY A 273 16.90 -9.20 8.11
N LYS A 274 15.83 -9.12 8.92
CA LYS A 274 14.48 -9.62 8.59
C LYS A 274 13.45 -8.49 8.66
N ILE A 275 12.64 -8.37 7.61
CA ILE A 275 11.44 -7.53 7.65
C ILE A 275 10.19 -8.38 7.91
N VAL A 276 9.15 -7.76 8.47
CA VAL A 276 7.83 -8.40 8.59
C VAL A 276 6.86 -7.69 7.66
N ILE A 277 6.25 -8.47 6.76
CA ILE A 277 5.21 -8.00 5.84
C ILE A 277 3.86 -8.21 6.53
N VAL A 278 3.13 -7.12 6.71
CA VAL A 278 1.78 -7.13 7.27
C VAL A 278 0.79 -7.02 6.12
N GLY A 279 -0.15 -7.97 6.04
CA GLY A 279 -1.18 -8.02 4.99
C GLY A 279 -2.08 -9.25 5.05
#